data_AF-A0A392RQ84-F1
#
_entry.id   AF-A0A392RQ84-F1
#
_cell.length_a   1.000
_cell.length_b   1.000
_cell.length_c   1.000
_cell.angle_alpha   90.00
_cell.angle_beta   90.00
_cell.angle_gamma   90.00
#
_symmetry.space_group_name_H-M   'P 1'
#
loop_
_entity.id
_entity.type
_entity.pdbx_description
1 polymer ?
#
loop_
_entity_poly.entity_id
_entity_poly.type
_entity_poly.pdbx_seq_one_letter_code
_entity_poly.pdbx_strand_id
1 'polypeptide(L)' 'MQRSGAGTLDSSSSMIRWRKPSAKEVKCNVDAAIFKDHGCYGVGICLRGENGEFIAAKTAWFYGLPQPQE' A
#
# COMPACT_ATOMS: atom_id res chain seq x y z
N MET A 1 -37.48 -2.88 -37.27
CA MET A 1 -38.06 -2.17 -36.11
C MET A 1 -37.73 -2.96 -34.84
N GLN A 2 -37.12 -2.28 -33.85
CA GLN A 2 -36.91 -2.64 -32.42
C GLN A 2 -36.01 -3.88 -32.13
N ARG A 3 -34.72 -3.73 -31.76
CA ARG A 3 -34.08 -3.36 -30.47
C ARG A 3 -34.43 -4.28 -29.29
N SER A 4 -33.44 -5.05 -28.82
CA SER A 4 -33.10 -5.10 -27.37
C SER A 4 -31.67 -5.62 -27.22
N GLY A 5 -30.79 -4.77 -26.67
CA GLY A 5 -29.41 -5.13 -26.32
C GLY A 5 -29.33 -5.71 -24.91
N ALA A 6 -28.48 -6.71 -24.72
CA ALA A 6 -27.93 -7.04 -23.42
C ALA A 6 -26.57 -6.35 -23.33
N GLY A 7 -26.56 -5.11 -22.82
CA GLY A 7 -25.34 -4.50 -22.35
C GLY A 7 -24.86 -5.31 -21.15
N THR A 8 -23.83 -6.11 -21.32
CA THR A 8 -23.04 -6.62 -20.21
C THR A 8 -22.42 -5.41 -19.54
N LEU A 9 -22.99 -5.03 -18.40
CA LEU A 9 -22.35 -4.12 -17.46
C LEU A 9 -21.11 -4.85 -16.93
N ASP A 10 -19.99 -4.72 -17.65
CA ASP A 10 -18.68 -4.94 -17.04
C ASP A 10 -18.50 -3.81 -16.02
N SER A 11 -18.99 -4.06 -14.80
CA SER A 11 -18.53 -3.31 -13.65
C SER A 11 -17.07 -3.71 -13.45
N SER A 12 -16.20 -3.06 -14.23
CA SER A 12 -14.76 -3.09 -14.06
C SER A 12 -14.43 -2.41 -12.74
N SER A 13 -14.70 -3.13 -11.64
CA SER A 13 -14.04 -2.92 -10.37
C SER A 13 -12.55 -3.02 -10.69
N SER A 14 -11.90 -1.87 -10.77
CA SER A 14 -10.48 -1.75 -11.01
C SER A 14 -9.77 -2.34 -9.79
N MET A 15 -9.60 -3.66 -9.81
CA MET A 15 -8.94 -4.39 -8.76
C MET A 15 -7.52 -3.86 -8.65
N ILE A 16 -7.24 -3.08 -7.61
CA ILE A 16 -5.92 -2.53 -7.34
C ILE A 16 -5.01 -3.70 -6.98
N ARG A 17 -4.22 -4.13 -7.95
CA ARG A 17 -3.20 -5.18 -7.78
C ARG A 17 -1.82 -4.55 -7.81
N TRP A 18 -0.94 -5.06 -6.96
CA TRP A 18 0.46 -4.68 -7.00
C TRP A 18 1.08 -5.01 -8.36
N ARG A 19 1.90 -4.10 -8.88
CA ARG A 19 2.69 -4.30 -10.10
C ARG A 19 4.15 -4.02 -9.79
N LYS A 20 5.04 -4.72 -10.49
CA LYS A 20 6.48 -4.45 -10.43
C LYS A 20 6.72 -2.99 -10.85
N PRO A 21 7.55 -2.23 -10.11
CA PRO A 21 7.93 -0.87 -10.53
C PRO A 21 8.64 -0.90 -11.89
N SER A 22 8.49 0.19 -12.64
CA SER A 22 9.21 0.42 -13.90
C SER A 22 10.69 0.69 -13.64
N ALA A 23 11.48 0.74 -14.71
CA ALA A 23 12.89 1.07 -14.57
C ALA A 23 13.06 2.45 -13.89
N LYS A 24 13.99 2.53 -12.92
CA LYS A 24 14.24 3.71 -12.07
C LYS A 24 13.16 4.05 -11.04
N GLU A 25 12.17 3.19 -10.83
CA GLU A 25 11.22 3.29 -9.72
C GLU A 25 11.63 2.37 -8.56
N VAL A 26 11.12 2.66 -7.35
CA VAL A 26 11.38 1.87 -6.15
C VAL A 26 10.10 1.29 -5.58
N LYS A 27 10.16 0.07 -5.05
CA LYS A 27 9.12 -0.50 -4.19
C LYS A 27 9.34 0.00 -2.76
N CYS A 28 8.33 0.63 -2.19
CA CYS A 28 8.29 1.01 -0.78
C CYS A 28 7.35 0.07 -0.03
N ASN A 29 7.87 -0.77 0.86
CA ASN A 29 7.08 -1.51 1.83
C ASN A 29 6.95 -0.68 3.10
N VAL A 30 5.72 -0.49 3.60
CA VAL A 30 5.44 0.21 4.86
C VAL A 30 4.64 -0.73 5.75
N ASP A 31 5.00 -0.79 7.02
CA ASP A 31 4.28 -1.52 8.05
C ASP A 31 4.24 -0.72 9.36
N ALA A 32 3.26 -0.99 10.22
CA ALA A 32 3.13 -0.36 11.52
C ALA A 32 2.66 -1.35 12.58
N ALA A 33 3.23 -1.23 13.78
CA ALA A 33 2.85 -2.03 14.95
C ALA A 33 2.40 -1.09 16.09
N ILE A 34 1.21 -1.33 16.63
CA ILE A 34 0.64 -0.54 17.73
C ILE A 34 0.74 -1.34 19.03
N PHE A 35 1.35 -0.73 20.05
CA PHE A 35 1.54 -1.31 21.38
C PHE A 35 0.63 -0.57 22.37
N LYS A 36 -0.66 -0.96 22.39
CA LYS A 36 -1.70 -0.24 23.16
C LYS A 36 -1.36 -0.06 24.64
N ASP A 37 -0.87 -1.13 25.27
CA ASP A 37 -0.54 -1.12 26.70
C ASP A 37 0.61 -0.18 27.05
N HIS A 38 1.44 0.14 26.05
CA HIS A 38 2.58 1.05 26.20
C HIS A 38 2.29 2.45 25.64
N GLY A 39 1.08 2.68 25.10
CA GLY A 39 0.66 3.95 24.53
C GLY A 39 1.59 4.44 23.43
N CYS A 40 2.08 3.54 22.57
CA CYS A 40 3.06 3.86 21.53
C CYS A 40 2.89 3.00 20.29
N TYR A 41 3.57 3.37 19.21
CA TYR A 41 3.59 2.61 17.97
C TYR A 41 4.94 2.76 17.25
N GLY A 42 5.29 1.72 16.50
CA GLY A 42 6.44 1.69 15.60
C GLY A 42 5.99 1.71 14.14
N VAL A 43 6.79 2.35 13.29
CA VAL A 43 6.62 2.36 11.83
C VAL A 43 7.90 1.84 11.18
N GLY A 44 7.76 0.92 10.24
CA GLY A 44 8.86 0.39 9.43
C GLY A 44 8.66 0.72 7.96
N ILE A 45 9.72 1.19 7.29
CA ILE A 45 9.76 1.48 5.86
C ILE A 45 10.96 0.75 5.24
N CYS A 46 10.76 0.10 4.11
CA CYS A 46 11.81 -0.58 3.35
C CYS A 46 11.70 -0.22 1.86
N LEU A 47 12.76 0.37 1.32
CA LEU A 47 12.93 0.67 -0.10
C LEU A 47 13.69 -0.46 -0.77
N ARG A 48 13.11 -0.96 -1.87
CA ARG A 48 13.73 -1.94 -2.75
C ARG A 48 13.75 -1.40 -4.17
N GLY A 49 14.81 -1.67 -4.90
CA GLY A 49 14.91 -1.26 -6.28
C GLY A 49 14.06 -2.12 -7.20
N GLU A 50 14.17 -1.86 -8.50
CA GLU A 50 13.37 -2.49 -9.54
C GLU A 50 13.49 -4.02 -9.54
N ASN A 51 14.62 -4.59 -9.13
CA ASN A 51 14.86 -6.03 -9.11
C ASN A 51 14.69 -6.64 -7.71
N GLY A 52 14.19 -5.86 -6.75
CA GLY A 52 13.93 -6.29 -5.38
C GLY A 52 15.15 -6.20 -4.45
N GLU A 53 16.28 -5.70 -4.94
CA GLU A 53 17.48 -5.41 -4.17
C GLU A 53 17.18 -4.41 -3.07
N PHE A 54 17.83 -4.58 -1.92
CA PHE A 54 17.69 -3.65 -0.81
C PHE A 54 18.37 -2.32 -1.14
N ILE A 55 17.66 -1.21 -0.95
CA ILE A 55 18.22 0.14 -1.08
C ILE A 55 18.42 0.75 0.31
N ALA A 56 17.35 0.85 1.09
CA ALA A 56 17.38 1.48 2.41
C ALA A 56 16.19 1.02 3.26
N ALA A 57 16.31 1.14 4.58
CA ALA A 57 15.20 0.99 5.50
C ALA A 57 15.27 2.04 6.61
N LYS A 58 14.10 2.37 7.17
CA LYS A 58 13.97 3.25 8.32
C LYS A 58 12.92 2.70 9.27
N THR A 59 13.23 2.72 10.55
CA THR A 59 12.27 2.50 11.63
C THR A 59 12.10 3.80 12.41
N ALA A 60 10.87 4.07 12.85
CA ALA A 60 10.56 5.20 13.71
C ALA A 60 9.67 4.74 14.87
N TRP A 61 9.82 5.39 16.02
CA TRP A 61 9.06 5.14 17.22
C TRP A 61 8.35 6.41 17.68
N PHE A 62 7.09 6.28 18.05
CA PHE A 62 6.25 7.41 18.44
C PHE A 62 5.49 7.07 19.73
N TYR A 63 5.40 8.06 20.61
CA TYR A 63 4.50 8.02 21.75
C TYR A 63 3.10 8.52 21.35
N GLY A 64 2.09 8.04 22.06
CA GLY A 64 0.68 8.20 21.71
C GLY A 64 0.16 7.05 20.85
N LEU A 65 -1.16 7.00 20.66
CA LEU A 65 -1.79 6.08 19.71
C LEU A 65 -2.02 6.82 18.39
N PRO A 66 -1.75 6.20 17.22
CA PRO A 66 -2.00 6.83 15.95
C PRO A 66 -3.51 7.06 15.79
N GLN A 67 -3.90 8.25 15.34
CA GLN A 67 -5.30 8.53 15.01
C GLN A 67 -5.52 8.24 13.52
N PRO A 68 -6.51 7.40 13.16
CA PRO A 68 -6.89 7.21 11.77
C PRO A 68 -7.26 8.55 11.14
N GLN A 69 -6.69 8.83 9.98
CA GLN A 69 -7.04 9.96 9.13
C GLN A 69 -7.43 9.36 7.78
N GLU A 70 -8.66 9.64 7.36
CA GLU A 70 -9.20 9.27 6.05
C GLU A 70 -8.80 10.30 4.98
#